data_AF-W9T6V0-F1
#
_entry.id   AF-W9T6V0-F1
#
_cell.length_a   1.000
_cell.length_b   1.000
_cell.length_c   1.000
_cell.angle_alpha   90.00
_cell.angle_beta   90.00
_cell.angle_gamma   90.00
#
_symmetry.space_group_name_H-M   'P 1'
#
loop_
_entity.id
_entity.type
_entity.pdbx_description
1 polymer ?
#
loop_
_entity_poly.entity_id
_entity_poly.type
_entity_poly.pdbx_seq_one_letter_code
_entity_poly.pdbx_strand_id
1 'polypeptide(L)' 'MLKDLGLATEAAKQVRQPVILGALAQQLYQSFSAQGNGGLDFSAIINQYRKDT' A
#
# COMPACT_ATOMS: atom_id res chain seq x y z
N MET A 1 -2.11 -6.43 5.53
CA MET A 1 -0.98 -5.55 5.15
C MET A 1 -1.32 -4.06 5.17
N LEU A 2 -2.49 -3.58 4.73
CA LEU A 2 -2.81 -2.13 4.81
C LEU A 2 -2.79 -1.61 6.26
N LYS A 3 -3.26 -2.44 7.21
CA LYS A 3 -3.15 -2.19 8.66
C LYS A 3 -1.70 -2.09 9.15
N ASP A 4 -0.84 -3.00 8.68
CA ASP A 4 0.55 -3.12 9.12
C ASP A 4 1.40 -1.97 8.56
N LEU A 5 1.10 -1.55 7.34
CA LEU A 5 1.68 -0.38 6.69
C LEU A 5 1.27 0.93 7.38
N GLY A 6 0.02 1.01 7.85
CA GLY A 6 -0.46 2.11 8.68
C GLY A 6 0.29 2.19 10.02
N LEU A 7 0.49 1.06 10.70
CA LEU A 7 1.26 0.99 11.94
C LEU A 7 2.73 1.41 11.73
N ALA A 8 3.37 0.95 10.64
CA ALA A 8 4.74 1.33 10.31
C ALA A 8 4.88 2.84 10.02
N THR A 9 3.90 3.41 9.29
CA THR A 9 3.87 4.85 8.99
C THR A 9 3.65 5.67 10.25
N GLU A 10 2.81 5.20 11.17
CA GLU A 10 2.55 5.87 12.44
C GLU A 10 3.77 5.81 13.38
N ALA A 11 4.45 4.67 13.47
CA ALA A 11 5.70 4.54 14.19
C ALA A 11 6.78 5.50 13.64
N ALA A 12 6.88 5.63 12.32
CA ALA A 12 7.80 6.56 11.69
C ALA A 12 7.48 8.03 12.00
N LYS A 13 6.19 8.40 12.04
CA LYS A 13 5.76 9.74 12.47
C LYS A 13 6.16 10.02 13.92
N GLN A 14 6.02 9.05 14.82
CA GLN A 14 6.40 9.21 16.23
C GLN A 14 7.88 9.55 16.40
N VAL A 15 8.75 8.98 15.57
CA VAL A 15 10.20 9.27 15.57
C VAL A 15 10.61 10.39 14.62
N ARG A 16 9.64 11.09 14.00
CA ARG A 16 9.84 12.18 13.02
C ARG A 16 10.73 11.79 11.84
N GLN A 17 10.66 10.53 11.40
CA GLN A 17 11.37 10.05 10.23
C GLN A 17 10.43 9.99 9.03
N PRO A 18 10.76 10.67 7.91
CA PRO A 18 9.93 10.62 6.71
C PRO A 18 10.05 9.27 6.01
N VAL A 19 8.96 8.51 5.96
CA VAL A 19 8.89 7.21 5.25
C VAL A 19 8.09 7.39 3.97
N ILE A 20 8.73 8.03 2.99
CA ILE A 20 8.14 8.41 1.70
C ILE A 20 7.64 7.18 0.94
N LEU A 21 8.43 6.10 0.92
CA LEU A 21 8.03 4.84 0.27
C LEU A 21 6.83 4.18 0.94
N GLY A 22 6.71 4.28 2.26
CA GLY A 22 5.57 3.75 3.02
C GLY A 22 4.28 4.51 2.73
N ALA A 23 4.35 5.83 2.67
CA ALA A 23 3.21 6.68 2.29
C ALA A 23 2.74 6.38 0.86
N LEU A 24 3.68 6.23 -0.08
CA LEU A 24 3.36 5.85 -1.46
C LEU A 24 2.70 4.46 -1.52
N ALA A 25 3.27 3.48 -0.82
CA ALA A 25 2.69 2.14 -0.75
C ALA A 25 1.27 2.17 -0.16
N GLN A 26 1.00 3.03 0.84
CA GLN A 26 -0.32 3.15 1.45
C GLN A 26 -1.34 3.69 0.45
N GLN A 27 -0.99 4.71 -0.33
CA GLN A 27 -1.87 5.22 -1.39
C GLN A 27 -2.16 4.16 -2.46
N LEU A 28 -1.14 3.41 -2.89
CA LEU A 28 -1.31 2.35 -3.89
C LEU A 28 -2.28 1.27 -3.41
N TYR A 29 -2.13 0.77 -2.19
CA TYR A 29 -3.03 -0.25 -1.65
C TYR A 29 -4.43 0.28 -1.32
N GLN A 30 -4.55 1.55 -0.90
CA GLN A 30 -5.86 2.18 -0.72
C GLN A 30 -6.61 2.28 -2.05
N SER A 31 -5.93 2.71 -3.12
CA SER A 31 -6.51 2.76 -4.47
C SER A 31 -6.88 1.36 -4.97
N PHE A 32 -5.99 0.38 -4.79
CA PHE A 32 -6.25 -1.02 -5.14
C PHE A 32 -7.51 -1.57 -4.47
N SER A 33 -7.66 -1.33 -3.16
CA SER A 33 -8.84 -1.73 -2.40
C SER A 33 -10.12 -1.00 -2.86
N ALA A 34 -10.02 0.31 -3.11
CA ALA A 34 -11.14 1.13 -3.59
C ALA A 34 -11.65 0.71 -4.97
N GLN A 35 -10.80 0.08 -5.80
CA GLN A 35 -11.19 -0.50 -7.09
C GLN A 35 -11.90 -1.85 -6.96
N GLY A 36 -12.27 -2.28 -5.75
CA GLY A 36 -12.97 -3.54 -5.50
C GLY A 36 -12.05 -4.75 -5.29
N ASN A 37 -10.72 -4.55 -5.32
CA ASN A 37 -9.75 -5.63 -5.15
C ASN A 37 -9.37 -5.89 -3.67
N GLY A 38 -10.09 -5.30 -2.71
CA GLY A 38 -9.80 -5.45 -1.28
C GLY A 38 -9.89 -6.88 -0.74
N GLY A 39 -10.58 -7.77 -1.45
CA GLY A 39 -10.66 -9.21 -1.15
C GLY A 39 -9.57 -10.07 -1.79
N LEU A 40 -8.72 -9.50 -2.64
CA LEU A 40 -7.60 -10.20 -3.28
C LEU A 40 -6.34 -10.12 -2.43
N ASP A 41 -5.43 -11.07 -2.65
CA ASP A 41 -4.10 -11.02 -2.07
C ASP A 41 -3.36 -9.75 -2.47
N PHE A 42 -2.49 -9.26 -1.59
CA PHE A 42 -1.70 -8.04 -1.82
C PHE A 42 -0.83 -8.12 -3.08
N SER A 43 -0.38 -9.31 -3.46
CA SER A 43 0.39 -9.55 -4.68
C SER A 43 -0.41 -9.25 -5.96
N ALA A 44 -1.75 -9.29 -5.91
CA ALA A 44 -2.59 -9.00 -7.07
C ALA A 44 -2.47 -7.56 -7.57
N ILE A 45 -1.92 -6.63 -6.76
CA ILE A 45 -1.60 -5.27 -7.23
C ILE A 45 -0.60 -5.29 -8.41
N ILE A 46 0.25 -6.32 -8.50
CA ILE A 46 1.20 -6.49 -9.61
C ILE A 46 0.46 -6.62 -10.93
N ASN A 47 -0.76 -7.18 -10.94
CA ASN A 47 -1.55 -7.33 -12.14
C ASN A 47 -1.96 -5.97 -12.75
N GLN A 48 -1.99 -4.88 -11.98
CA GLN A 48 -2.20 -3.53 -12.53
C GLN A 48 -1.03 -3.03 -13.38
N TYR A 49 0.15 -3.60 -13.19
CA TYR A 49 1.39 -3.20 -13.88
C TYR A 49 1.85 -4.23 -14.90
N ARG A 50 1.24 -5.43 -14.92
CA ARG A 50 1.45 -6.39 -15.99
C ARG A 50 0.76 -5.83 -17.24
N LYS A 51 1.57 -5.45 -18.24
CA LYS A 51 1.07 -5.32 -19.60
C LYS A 51 0.78 -6.72 -20.12
N ASP A 52 -0.45 -6.97 -20.52
CA ASP A 52 -0.75 -8.11 -21.37
C ASP A 52 0.08 -7.92 -22.64
N THR A 53 1.08 -8.78 -22.80
CA THR A 53 1.94 -8.84 -23.99
C THR A 53 1.52 -10.04 -24.81
#